data_AF-A0A067KVN6-F1
#
_entry.id   AF-A0A067KVN6-F1
#
_cell.length_a   1.000
_cell.length_b   1.000
_cell.length_c   1.000
_cell.angle_alpha   90.00
_cell.angle_beta   90.00
_cell.angle_gamma   90.00
#
_symmetry.space_group_name_H-M   'P 1'
#
loop_
_entity.id
_entity.type
_entity.pdbx_description
1 polymer ?
#
loop_
_entity_poly.entity_id
_entity_poly.type
_entity_poly.pdbx_seq_one_letter_code
_entity_poly.pdbx_strand_id
1 'polypeptide(L)'
;MHKLKTSGFPFLSDKHSSFYLAAGVQNNVPRQNLEMQKGSCELNDAVSSFKHKLLEKWIFWFFSCLVVPILQANFYVTESEHGKQDLFYYRKPIWEKVKNRAITCLKDRNYQYLNAITVESVIGNRLFGFSKLRLCPKENGVRMLANLKAPSRMIQASSSTGMLGRAQLCSKSVKYKHFKSVNSILRETHAVLKGILLKEPEKLGSSVFDYNDIYGKLFMFILGLKNELGTLPNIFIVVSDVLKAFDSVDQDKLISVMEDLIVEDEYLLRQSSQVVCTKKSLWTQENLILTDTDISTGFTKLSSSARFGSLHTVLVNQVVDLSCSIVFASSLIGITTLQVPISYVVESSFFRKLS
;
A
#
# COMPACT_ATOMS: atom_id res chain seq x y z
N MET A 1 -21.58 -16.69 -9.89
CA MET A 1 -22.96 -16.93 -9.36
C MET A 1 -23.65 -18.18 -9.94
N HIS A 2 -22.92 -19.14 -10.52
CA HIS A 2 -23.48 -20.24 -11.33
C HIS A 2 -24.40 -21.23 -10.61
N LYS A 3 -24.60 -21.11 -9.28
CA LYS A 3 -25.46 -22.00 -8.48
C LYS A 3 -26.69 -21.32 -7.86
N LEU A 4 -26.87 -20.01 -8.04
CA LEU A 4 -28.03 -19.29 -7.49
C LEU A 4 -29.16 -19.25 -8.52
N LYS A 5 -30.29 -19.90 -8.19
CA LYS A 5 -31.51 -19.84 -9.01
C LYS A 5 -32.22 -18.51 -8.75
N THR A 6 -32.42 -17.70 -9.78
CA THR A 6 -33.14 -16.41 -9.71
C THR A 6 -34.61 -16.57 -9.29
N SER A 7 -35.20 -17.75 -9.49
CA SER A 7 -36.56 -18.10 -9.06
C SER A 7 -36.76 -18.19 -7.55
N GLY A 8 -35.67 -18.27 -6.76
CA GLY A 8 -35.74 -18.33 -5.30
C GLY A 8 -35.93 -16.97 -4.62
N PHE A 9 -35.89 -15.87 -5.37
CA PHE A 9 -35.95 -14.52 -4.83
C PHE A 9 -37.30 -13.86 -5.20
N PRO A 10 -38.19 -13.58 -4.23
CA PRO A 10 -39.52 -13.02 -4.50
C PRO A 10 -39.50 -11.70 -5.27
N PHE A 11 -38.46 -10.87 -5.07
CA PHE A 11 -38.29 -9.58 -5.76
C PHE A 11 -37.86 -9.72 -7.24
N LEU A 12 -37.48 -10.92 -7.68
CA LEU A 12 -37.16 -11.25 -9.08
C LEU A 12 -38.31 -12.00 -9.79
N SER A 13 -39.44 -12.19 -9.10
CA SER A 13 -40.64 -12.82 -9.64
C SER A 13 -41.20 -12.01 -10.82
N ASP A 14 -41.71 -12.71 -11.84
CA ASP A 14 -42.17 -12.15 -13.12
C ASP A 14 -43.25 -11.07 -12.99
N LYS A 15 -43.90 -10.96 -11.83
CA LYS A 15 -44.91 -9.94 -11.54
C LYS A 15 -44.37 -8.51 -11.54
N HIS A 16 -43.07 -8.31 -11.29
CA HIS A 16 -42.45 -6.97 -11.26
C HIS A 16 -41.61 -6.65 -12.51
N SER A 17 -41.18 -7.64 -13.29
CA SER A 17 -40.41 -7.39 -14.52
C SER A 17 -41.24 -6.87 -15.68
N SER A 18 -42.54 -7.16 -15.69
CA SER A 18 -43.49 -6.67 -16.71
C SER A 18 -43.74 -5.15 -16.61
N PHE A 19 -43.62 -4.56 -15.42
CA PHE A 19 -43.88 -3.13 -15.19
C PHE A 19 -42.81 -2.20 -15.79
N TYR A 20 -41.55 -2.65 -15.88
CA TYR A 20 -40.46 -1.83 -16.41
C TYR A 20 -40.34 -1.91 -17.94
N LEU A 21 -40.80 -2.99 -18.55
CA LEU A 21 -40.80 -3.17 -20.02
C LEU A 21 -41.94 -2.40 -20.69
N ALA A 22 -43.08 -2.23 -20.01
CA ALA A 22 -44.20 -1.45 -20.52
C ALA A 22 -43.89 0.05 -20.68
N ALA A 23 -42.86 0.57 -19.99
CA ALA A 23 -42.47 1.97 -20.08
C ALA A 23 -41.59 2.29 -21.31
N GLY A 24 -41.06 1.28 -22.02
CA GLY A 24 -40.15 1.47 -23.16
C GLY A 24 -40.74 1.13 -24.52
N VAL A 25 -41.94 0.55 -24.59
CA VAL A 25 -42.54 0.07 -25.85
C VAL A 25 -43.94 0.67 -26.00
N GLN A 26 -43.98 1.97 -26.27
CA GLN A 26 -45.16 2.59 -26.85
C GLN A 26 -44.69 3.32 -28.11
N ASN A 27 -44.77 2.63 -29.26
CA ASN A 27 -45.10 3.18 -30.58
C ASN A 27 -45.04 2.08 -31.68
N ASN A 28 -46.25 1.59 -32.02
CA ASN A 28 -46.80 1.22 -33.34
C ASN A 28 -46.01 0.37 -34.37
N VAL A 29 -46.62 -0.76 -34.79
CA VAL A 29 -47.08 -1.15 -36.16
C VAL A 29 -47.31 -2.69 -36.24
N PRO A 30 -48.27 -3.24 -37.03
CA PRO A 30 -48.73 -4.63 -36.91
C PRO A 30 -48.06 -5.66 -37.85
N ARG A 31 -47.70 -6.81 -37.23
CA ARG A 31 -47.84 -8.22 -37.69
C ARG A 31 -46.97 -8.74 -38.85
N GLN A 32 -45.89 -9.45 -38.50
CA GLN A 32 -45.40 -10.65 -39.21
C GLN A 32 -45.06 -11.77 -38.21
N ASN A 33 -45.61 -12.97 -38.40
CA ASN A 33 -45.62 -14.07 -37.42
C ASN A 33 -44.38 -15.00 -37.45
N LEU A 34 -43.34 -14.71 -38.25
CA LEU A 34 -42.11 -15.52 -38.30
C LEU A 34 -40.90 -14.86 -37.58
N GLU A 35 -40.91 -13.55 -37.37
CA GLU A 35 -39.91 -12.84 -36.54
C GLU A 35 -40.25 -12.87 -35.03
N MET A 36 -41.50 -13.19 -34.67
CA MET A 36 -41.97 -13.20 -33.28
C MET A 36 -41.25 -14.24 -32.39
N GLN A 37 -40.79 -15.37 -32.95
CA GLN A 37 -40.10 -16.39 -32.15
C GLN A 37 -38.63 -16.02 -31.86
N LYS A 38 -37.95 -15.37 -32.80
CA LYS A 38 -36.56 -14.94 -32.59
C LYS A 38 -36.48 -13.75 -31.63
N GLY A 39 -37.39 -12.79 -31.77
CA GLY A 39 -37.52 -11.65 -30.84
C GLY A 39 -37.96 -12.05 -29.43
N SER A 40 -38.79 -13.08 -29.27
CA SER A 40 -39.20 -13.54 -27.93
C SER A 40 -38.10 -14.29 -27.19
N CYS A 41 -37.25 -15.07 -27.88
CA CYS A 41 -36.04 -15.65 -27.28
C CYS A 41 -35.03 -14.57 -26.87
N GLU A 42 -34.72 -13.60 -27.74
CA GLU A 42 -33.81 -12.49 -27.41
C GLU A 42 -34.31 -11.64 -26.24
N LEU A 43 -35.63 -11.43 -26.15
CA LEU A 43 -36.26 -10.69 -25.06
C LEU A 43 -36.25 -11.49 -23.74
N ASN A 44 -36.45 -12.81 -23.80
CA ASN A 44 -36.32 -13.70 -22.64
C ASN A 44 -34.86 -13.77 -22.13
N ASP A 45 -33.89 -13.79 -23.04
CA ASP A 45 -32.47 -13.75 -22.72
C ASP A 45 -32.08 -12.39 -22.11
N ALA A 46 -32.61 -11.29 -22.65
CA ALA A 46 -32.43 -9.96 -22.09
C ALA A 46 -33.02 -9.84 -20.67
N VAL A 47 -34.24 -10.34 -20.45
CA VAL A 47 -34.90 -10.37 -19.12
C VAL A 47 -34.14 -11.23 -18.13
N SER A 48 -33.67 -12.41 -18.55
CA SER A 48 -32.82 -13.29 -17.73
C SER A 48 -31.52 -12.59 -17.34
N SER A 49 -30.84 -11.95 -18.30
CA SER A 49 -29.60 -11.19 -18.05
C SER A 49 -29.81 -10.00 -17.09
N PHE A 50 -30.96 -9.31 -17.20
CA PHE A 50 -31.31 -8.21 -16.32
C PHE A 50 -31.57 -8.69 -14.89
N LYS A 51 -32.34 -9.78 -14.71
CA LYS A 51 -32.57 -10.41 -13.40
C LYS A 51 -31.26 -10.85 -12.76
N HIS A 52 -30.33 -11.40 -13.54
CA HIS A 52 -28.99 -11.75 -13.06
C HIS A 52 -28.20 -10.54 -12.58
N LYS A 53 -28.16 -9.44 -13.36
CA LYS A 53 -27.51 -8.19 -12.96
C LYS A 53 -28.15 -7.57 -11.71
N LEU A 54 -29.46 -7.65 -11.58
CA LEU A 54 -30.18 -7.15 -10.42
C LEU A 54 -29.86 -7.96 -9.16
N LEU A 55 -29.82 -9.30 -9.28
CA LEU A 55 -29.40 -10.18 -8.19
C LEU A 55 -27.96 -9.91 -7.76
N GLU A 56 -27.05 -9.73 -8.72
CA GLU A 56 -25.66 -9.39 -8.45
C GLU A 56 -25.56 -8.07 -7.67
N LYS A 57 -26.26 -7.02 -8.12
CA LYS A 57 -26.33 -5.73 -7.42
C LYS A 57 -26.93 -5.86 -6.02
N TRP A 58 -27.98 -6.66 -5.86
CA TRP A 58 -28.61 -6.88 -4.57
C TRP A 58 -27.68 -7.62 -3.60
N ILE A 59 -26.99 -8.67 -4.05
CA ILE A 59 -26.01 -9.40 -3.24
C ILE A 59 -24.84 -8.49 -2.87
N PHE A 60 -24.33 -7.71 -3.82
CA PHE A 60 -23.30 -6.72 -3.56
C PHE A 60 -23.76 -5.71 -2.50
N TRP A 61 -24.98 -5.17 -2.61
CA TRP A 61 -25.57 -4.27 -1.62
C TRP A 61 -25.72 -4.96 -0.26
N PHE A 62 -26.25 -6.18 -0.21
CA PHE A 62 -26.46 -6.93 1.03
C PHE A 62 -25.15 -7.13 1.79
N PHE A 63 -24.10 -7.59 1.11
CA PHE A 63 -22.80 -7.76 1.77
C PHE A 63 -22.14 -6.42 2.12
N SER A 64 -22.15 -5.44 1.22
CA SER A 64 -21.45 -4.16 1.41
C SER A 64 -22.12 -3.23 2.41
N CYS A 65 -23.44 -3.23 2.47
CA CYS A 65 -24.22 -2.29 3.28
C CYS A 65 -24.81 -2.91 4.56
N LEU A 66 -24.94 -4.24 4.63
CA LEU A 66 -25.46 -4.91 5.82
C LEU A 66 -24.40 -5.77 6.51
N VAL A 67 -23.90 -6.81 5.84
CA VAL A 67 -23.02 -7.80 6.47
C VAL A 67 -21.70 -7.18 6.93
N VAL A 68 -20.99 -6.49 6.04
CA VAL A 68 -19.69 -5.88 6.35
C VAL A 68 -19.81 -4.81 7.45
N PRO A 69 -20.77 -3.86 7.40
CA PRO A 69 -20.95 -2.89 8.48
C PRO A 69 -21.29 -3.52 9.83
N ILE A 70 -22.12 -4.57 9.87
CA ILE A 70 -22.43 -5.29 11.13
C ILE A 70 -21.18 -5.95 11.70
N LEU A 71 -20.38 -6.61 10.86
CA LEU A 71 -19.13 -7.22 11.29
C LEU A 71 -18.15 -6.16 11.80
N GLN A 72 -17.98 -5.06 11.07
CA GLN A 72 -17.12 -3.94 11.47
C GLN A 72 -17.61 -3.24 12.74
N ALA A 73 -18.92 -3.24 13.01
CA ALA A 73 -19.50 -2.66 14.22
C ALA A 73 -19.18 -3.49 15.47
N ASN A 74 -19.17 -4.83 15.35
CA ASN A 74 -19.08 -5.74 16.50
C ASN A 74 -17.69 -6.35 16.71
N PHE A 75 -16.95 -6.57 15.62
CA PHE A 75 -15.69 -7.29 15.63
C PHE A 75 -14.54 -6.45 15.08
N TYR A 76 -13.36 -6.68 15.65
CA TYR A 76 -12.09 -6.32 15.05
C TYR A 76 -11.58 -7.55 14.28
N VAL A 77 -11.46 -7.40 12.96
CA VAL A 77 -11.02 -8.47 12.06
C VAL A 77 -9.56 -8.25 11.72
N THR A 78 -8.71 -9.24 11.97
CA THR A 78 -7.28 -9.18 11.66
C THR A 78 -6.73 -10.54 11.28
N GLU A 79 -5.66 -10.53 10.50
CA GLU A 79 -4.84 -11.70 10.22
C GLU A 79 -3.88 -11.96 11.40
N SER A 80 -3.44 -13.20 11.57
CA SER A 80 -2.33 -13.57 12.45
C SER A 80 -1.04 -13.68 11.65
N GLU A 81 0.11 -13.61 12.33
CA GLU A 81 1.42 -13.68 11.67
C GLU A 81 1.69 -15.03 10.98
N HIS A 82 1.21 -16.14 11.55
CA HIS A 82 1.44 -17.49 11.03
C HIS A 82 0.27 -18.02 10.18
N GLY A 83 -0.90 -17.39 10.27
CA GLY A 83 -2.06 -17.72 9.44
C GLY A 83 -1.85 -17.14 8.06
N LYS A 84 -1.37 -17.96 7.12
CA LYS A 84 -0.97 -17.55 5.76
C LYS A 84 -2.01 -16.66 5.06
N GLN A 85 -3.31 -16.81 5.37
CA GLN A 85 -4.42 -15.89 5.03
C GLN A 85 -5.62 -15.98 6.00
N ASP A 86 -5.43 -16.52 7.21
CA ASP A 86 -6.56 -16.79 8.11
C ASP A 86 -7.02 -15.52 8.83
N LEU A 87 -8.34 -15.30 8.83
CA LEU A 87 -8.98 -14.16 9.48
C LEU A 87 -9.44 -14.53 10.89
N PHE A 88 -9.02 -13.71 11.85
CA PHE A 88 -9.42 -13.80 13.25
C PHE A 88 -10.39 -12.67 13.60
N TYR A 89 -11.46 -13.03 14.31
CA TYR A 89 -12.53 -12.11 14.72
C TYR A 89 -12.49 -11.92 16.23
N TYR A 90 -12.11 -10.73 16.68
CA TYR A 90 -12.11 -10.37 18.09
C TYR A 90 -13.28 -9.47 18.41
N ARG A 91 -14.02 -9.72 19.50
CA ARG A 91 -15.03 -8.75 19.97
C ARG A 91 -14.34 -7.44 20.33
N LYS A 92 -14.92 -6.30 19.95
CA LYS A 92 -14.30 -4.97 20.16
C LYS A 92 -13.83 -4.69 21.60
N PRO A 93 -14.60 -5.00 22.66
CA PRO A 93 -14.15 -4.76 24.04
C PRO A 93 -12.92 -5.58 24.42
N ILE A 94 -12.80 -6.79 23.88
CA ILE A 94 -11.63 -7.66 24.11
C ILE A 94 -10.42 -7.07 23.38
N TRP A 95 -10.61 -6.68 22.12
CA TRP A 95 -9.55 -6.06 21.33
C TRP A 95 -9.05 -4.75 21.95
N GLU A 96 -9.95 -3.95 22.53
CA GLU A 96 -9.59 -2.73 23.22
C GLU A 96 -8.70 -2.99 24.46
N LYS A 97 -8.98 -4.04 25.24
CA LYS A 97 -8.10 -4.48 26.34
C LYS A 97 -6.71 -4.86 25.83
N VAL A 98 -6.63 -5.61 24.73
CA VAL A 98 -5.36 -5.99 24.10
C VAL A 98 -4.60 -4.77 23.62
N LYS A 99 -5.28 -3.86 22.90
CA LYS A 99 -4.72 -2.59 22.42
C LYS A 99 -4.17 -1.75 23.56
N ASN A 100 -4.92 -1.58 24.65
CA ASN A 100 -4.49 -0.74 25.78
C ASN A 100 -3.29 -1.34 26.51
N ARG A 101 -3.24 -2.68 26.67
CA ARG A 101 -2.06 -3.38 27.19
C ARG A 101 -0.86 -3.17 26.28
N ALA A 102 -1.02 -3.35 24.96
CA ALA A 102 0.05 -3.12 24.00
C ALA A 102 0.58 -1.67 24.07
N ILE A 103 -0.30 -0.67 24.08
CA ILE A 103 0.08 0.74 24.22
C ILE A 103 0.84 0.99 25.52
N THR A 104 0.43 0.38 26.63
CA THR A 104 1.14 0.52 27.92
C THR A 104 2.55 -0.05 27.83
N CYS A 105 2.71 -1.28 27.32
CA CYS A 105 4.02 -1.89 27.14
C CYS A 105 4.94 -1.10 26.19
N LEU A 106 4.38 -0.32 25.25
CA LEU A 106 5.17 0.54 24.38
C LEU A 106 5.70 1.76 25.11
N LYS A 107 4.90 2.34 26.01
CA LYS A 107 5.33 3.46 26.87
C LYS A 107 6.48 3.06 27.77
N ASP A 108 6.40 1.85 28.33
CA ASP A 108 7.43 1.32 29.23
C ASP A 108 8.76 1.04 28.51
N ARG A 109 8.76 1.04 27.17
CA ARG A 109 9.95 0.86 26.34
C ARG A 109 10.45 2.22 25.84
N ASN A 110 10.28 2.49 24.55
CA ASN A 110 10.94 3.58 23.83
C ASN A 110 9.93 4.54 23.17
N TYR A 111 8.67 4.52 23.62
CA TYR A 111 7.61 5.36 23.03
C TYR A 111 7.04 6.32 24.07
N GLN A 112 6.69 7.53 23.63
CA GLN A 112 6.03 8.50 24.50
C GLN A 112 4.92 9.22 23.76
N TYR A 113 3.95 9.77 24.50
CA TYR A 113 2.95 10.64 23.89
C TYR A 113 3.54 12.00 23.56
N LEU A 114 3.20 12.51 22.38
CA LEU A 114 3.53 13.86 21.99
C LEU A 114 2.30 14.76 22.12
N ASN A 115 2.51 15.98 22.61
CA ASN A 115 1.49 17.01 22.63
C ASN A 115 1.33 17.61 21.22
N ALA A 116 0.17 18.23 20.97
CA ALA A 116 -0.17 18.80 19.66
C ALA A 116 0.86 19.82 19.13
N ILE A 117 1.48 20.60 20.03
CA ILE A 117 2.44 21.65 19.67
C ILE A 117 3.75 21.04 19.17
N THR A 118 4.27 20.04 19.89
CA THR A 118 5.46 19.27 19.50
C THR A 118 5.20 18.48 18.21
N VAL A 119 3.98 17.94 18.03
CA VAL A 119 3.59 17.30 16.77
C VAL A 119 3.73 18.29 15.61
N GLU A 120 3.18 19.49 15.77
CA GLU A 120 3.15 20.51 14.73
C GLU A 120 4.56 21.03 14.41
N SER A 121 5.42 21.24 15.41
CA SER A 121 6.80 21.66 15.17
C SER A 121 7.61 20.59 14.43
N VAL A 122 7.51 19.33 14.86
CA VAL A 122 8.24 18.21 14.26
C VAL A 122 7.77 17.95 12.83
N ILE A 123 6.46 17.92 12.59
CA ILE A 123 5.89 17.69 11.26
C ILE A 123 6.04 18.94 10.37
N GLY A 124 6.10 20.13 10.96
CA GLY A 124 6.35 21.39 10.26
C GLY A 124 7.66 21.36 9.49
N ASN A 125 8.70 20.78 10.10
CA ASN A 125 10.06 20.76 9.59
C ASN A 125 10.40 19.56 8.68
N ARG A 126 9.48 18.60 8.52
CA ARG A 126 9.71 17.35 7.77
C ARG A 126 9.08 17.34 6.38
N LEU A 127 9.71 16.60 5.48
CA LEU A 127 9.21 16.35 4.12
C LEU A 127 8.02 15.36 4.08
N PHE A 128 7.93 14.47 5.07
CA PHE A 128 6.84 13.52 5.25
C PHE A 128 6.11 13.74 6.57
N GLY A 129 4.87 13.26 6.64
CA GLY A 129 4.05 13.34 7.85
C GLY A 129 4.30 12.14 8.78
N PHE A 130 3.22 11.44 9.13
CA PHE A 130 3.27 10.31 10.07
C PHE A 130 2.60 9.07 9.50
N SER A 131 2.97 7.91 10.04
CA SER A 131 2.37 6.63 9.67
C SER A 131 1.35 6.17 10.70
N LYS A 132 0.26 5.56 10.20
CA LYS A 132 -0.74 4.92 11.05
C LYS A 132 -0.22 3.57 11.52
N LEU A 133 -0.37 3.32 12.81
CA LEU A 133 -0.01 2.05 13.43
C LEU A 133 -1.16 1.05 13.37
N ARG A 134 -0.87 -0.19 12.95
CA ARG A 134 -1.74 -1.36 13.08
C ARG A 134 -1.13 -2.34 14.06
N LEU A 135 -1.98 -2.93 14.90
CA LEU A 135 -1.61 -3.98 15.84
C LEU A 135 -2.06 -5.34 15.28
N CYS A 136 -1.15 -6.30 15.22
CA CYS A 136 -1.41 -7.66 14.75
C CYS A 136 -1.11 -8.67 15.86
N PRO A 137 -2.02 -9.59 16.20
CA PRO A 137 -1.78 -10.62 17.20
C PRO A 137 -0.61 -11.54 16.82
N LYS A 138 0.20 -11.90 17.82
CA LYS A 138 1.18 -13.00 17.79
C LYS A 138 0.80 -14.05 18.83
N GLU A 139 1.45 -15.21 18.78
CA GLU A 139 1.29 -16.26 19.81
C GLU A 139 1.54 -15.70 21.22
N ASN A 140 2.64 -14.95 21.39
CA ASN A 140 3.02 -14.32 22.65
C ASN A 140 3.14 -12.79 22.51
N GLY A 141 2.01 -12.12 22.27
CA GLY A 141 1.93 -10.66 22.28
C GLY A 141 1.37 -10.05 21.01
N VAL A 142 1.86 -8.87 20.64
CA VAL A 142 1.33 -8.08 19.51
C VAL A 142 2.49 -7.53 18.68
N ARG A 143 2.39 -7.65 17.36
CA ARG A 143 3.28 -7.00 16.38
C ARG A 143 2.73 -5.63 16.00
N MET A 144 3.61 -4.65 15.98
CA MET A 144 3.35 -3.32 15.44
C MET A 144 3.67 -3.28 13.95
N LEU A 145 2.76 -2.74 13.15
CA LEU A 145 2.94 -2.51 11.72
C LEU A 145 2.64 -1.06 11.39
N ALA A 146 3.64 -0.30 10.97
CA ALA A 146 3.46 1.07 10.49
C ALA A 146 3.07 1.05 9.00
N ASN A 147 1.99 1.74 8.63
CA ASN A 147 1.63 1.91 7.23
C ASN A 147 2.45 3.05 6.60
N LEU A 148 3.51 2.68 5.89
CA LEU A 148 4.43 3.62 5.22
C LEU A 148 4.00 3.97 3.78
N LYS A 149 3.00 3.26 3.22
CA LYS A 149 2.50 3.46 1.85
C LYS A 149 1.38 4.49 1.77
N ALA A 150 0.61 4.65 2.84
CA ALA A 150 -0.48 5.62 2.88
C ALA A 150 0.06 7.05 3.06
N PRO A 151 -0.45 8.04 2.31
CA PRO A 151 -0.21 9.44 2.61
C PRO A 151 -0.89 9.82 3.93
N SER A 152 -0.40 10.88 4.57
CA SER A 152 -0.98 11.41 5.80
C SER A 152 -1.48 12.84 5.61
N ARG A 153 -2.42 13.24 6.45
CA ARG A 153 -2.99 14.59 6.44
C ARG A 153 -3.15 15.09 7.86
N MET A 154 -2.86 16.37 8.06
CA MET A 154 -2.97 17.05 9.34
C MET A 154 -3.83 18.30 9.19
N ILE A 155 -4.64 18.62 10.20
CA ILE A 155 -5.40 19.86 10.22
C ILE A 155 -4.41 21.01 10.36
N GLN A 156 -4.52 22.01 9.48
CA GLN A 156 -3.72 23.21 9.58
C GLN A 156 -4.43 24.17 10.55
N ALA A 157 -3.78 24.54 11.64
CA ALA A 157 -4.28 25.59 12.50
C ALA A 157 -4.31 26.90 11.69
N SER A 158 -5.50 27.44 11.45
CA SER A 158 -5.62 28.76 10.84
C SER A 158 -5.16 29.80 11.87
N SER A 159 -3.99 30.39 11.65
CA SER A 159 -3.54 31.59 12.37
C SER A 159 -4.47 32.74 12.00
N SER A 160 -5.63 32.84 12.66
CA SER A 160 -6.46 34.04 12.58
C SER A 160 -5.87 35.10 13.50
N THR A 161 -4.89 35.85 12.99
CA THR A 161 -4.60 37.18 13.53
C THR A 161 -5.85 38.02 13.27
N GLY A 162 -6.61 38.28 14.33
CA GLY A 162 -7.95 38.82 14.23
C GLY A 162 -7.99 40.23 13.67
N MET A 163 -8.86 40.45 12.69
CA MET A 163 -9.59 41.72 12.57
C MET A 163 -11.07 41.42 12.73
N LEU A 164 -11.65 41.99 13.78
CA LEU A 164 -13.05 41.89 14.13
C LEU A 164 -13.86 42.67 13.10
N GLY A 165 -14.64 41.99 12.27
CA GLY A 165 -15.42 42.64 11.22
C GLY A 165 -16.53 41.75 10.66
N ARG A 166 -17.70 41.82 11.31
CA ARG A 166 -19.04 41.38 10.88
C ARG A 166 -19.28 39.86 10.75
N ALA A 167 -20.36 39.43 11.39
CA ALA A 167 -20.89 38.08 11.39
C ALA A 167 -21.36 37.68 9.98
N GLN A 168 -20.50 36.96 9.26
CA GLN A 168 -20.89 36.20 8.08
C GLN A 168 -20.74 34.72 8.42
N LEU A 169 -21.85 33.99 8.30
CA LEU A 169 -22.00 32.57 8.57
C LEU A 169 -21.29 31.78 7.45
N CYS A 170 -19.97 31.90 7.37
CA CYS A 170 -19.14 31.15 6.44
C CYS A 170 -18.73 29.84 7.11
N SER A 171 -19.14 28.72 6.51
CA SER A 171 -18.60 27.40 6.82
C SER A 171 -17.08 27.48 6.77
N LYS A 172 -16.40 27.44 7.92
CA LYS A 172 -14.94 27.39 7.98
C LYS A 172 -14.50 26.07 7.34
N SER A 173 -14.07 26.10 6.09
CA SER A 173 -13.47 24.94 5.45
C SER A 173 -12.17 24.62 6.17
N VAL A 174 -12.13 23.48 6.86
CA VAL A 174 -10.94 23.03 7.57
C VAL A 174 -9.86 22.76 6.52
N LYS A 175 -8.79 23.55 6.52
CA LYS A 175 -7.64 23.34 5.63
C LYS A 175 -6.80 22.18 6.16
N TYR A 176 -6.38 21.29 5.26
CA TYR A 176 -5.55 20.14 5.59
C TYR A 176 -4.19 20.26 4.89
N LYS A 177 -3.11 20.11 5.67
CA LYS A 177 -1.76 19.89 5.13
C LYS A 177 -1.65 18.42 4.73
N HIS A 178 -1.30 18.18 3.47
CA HIS A 178 -1.15 16.84 2.91
C HIS A 178 0.33 16.49 2.80
N PHE A 179 0.67 15.25 3.17
CA PHE A 179 2.02 14.72 3.08
C PHE A 179 2.05 13.52 2.16
N LYS A 180 3.10 13.42 1.35
CA LYS A 180 3.39 12.20 0.58
C LYS A 180 3.66 11.04 1.56
N SER A 181 3.51 9.82 1.08
CA SER A 181 3.83 8.64 1.87
C SER A 181 5.34 8.54 2.10
N VAL A 182 5.72 7.93 3.22
CA VAL A 182 7.15 7.75 3.59
C VAL A 182 7.87 6.99 2.48
N ASN A 183 7.27 5.91 1.97
CA ASN A 183 7.84 5.14 0.86
C ASN A 183 8.01 5.94 -0.43
N SER A 184 7.14 6.94 -0.69
CA SER A 184 7.28 7.80 -1.87
C SER A 184 8.49 8.73 -1.75
N ILE A 185 8.80 9.19 -0.54
CA ILE A 185 9.91 10.12 -0.29
C ILE A 185 11.23 9.34 -0.24
N LEU A 186 11.26 8.21 0.45
CA LEU A 186 12.45 7.34 0.52
C LEU A 186 12.74 6.58 -0.78
N ARG A 187 11.88 6.70 -1.80
CA ARG A 187 12.04 5.99 -3.08
C ARG A 187 13.34 6.38 -3.79
N GLU A 188 13.66 7.68 -3.79
CA GLU A 188 14.86 8.22 -4.41
C GLU A 188 16.11 7.76 -3.67
N THR A 189 16.13 7.92 -2.34
CA THR A 189 17.20 7.42 -1.47
C THR A 189 17.43 5.92 -1.64
N HIS A 190 16.36 5.12 -1.72
CA HIS A 190 16.45 3.69 -1.96
C HIS A 190 17.06 3.37 -3.34
N ALA A 191 16.75 4.16 -4.37
CA ALA A 191 17.34 3.99 -5.70
C ALA A 191 18.83 4.34 -5.71
N VAL A 192 19.23 5.40 -5.00
CA VAL A 192 20.65 5.76 -4.81
C VAL A 192 21.40 4.65 -4.09
N LEU A 193 20.89 4.16 -2.95
CA LEU A 193 21.50 3.04 -2.22
C LEU A 193 21.65 1.77 -3.07
N LYS A 194 20.63 1.46 -3.89
CA LYS A 194 20.71 0.34 -4.84
C LYS A 194 21.77 0.59 -5.93
N GLY A 195 21.91 1.82 -6.39
CA GLY A 195 22.96 2.23 -7.31
C GLY A 195 24.37 2.10 -6.72
N ILE A 196 24.56 2.58 -5.48
CA ILE A 196 25.83 2.46 -4.74
C ILE A 196 26.20 0.99 -4.56
N LEU A 197 25.25 0.11 -4.20
CA LEU A 197 25.51 -1.33 -4.09
C LEU A 197 26.02 -1.94 -5.40
N LEU A 198 25.54 -1.46 -6.55
CA LEU A 198 25.96 -1.96 -7.86
C LEU A 198 27.34 -1.43 -8.27
N LYS A 199 27.66 -0.18 -7.94
CA LYS A 199 28.96 0.45 -8.24
C LYS A 199 30.06 -0.06 -7.31
N GLU A 200 29.78 -0.08 -6.01
CA GLU A 200 30.74 -0.33 -4.94
C GLU A 200 30.14 -1.32 -3.92
N PRO A 201 30.13 -2.63 -4.25
CA PRO A 201 29.52 -3.64 -3.39
C PRO A 201 30.22 -3.76 -2.03
N GLU A 202 31.48 -3.34 -1.91
CA GLU A 202 32.23 -3.40 -0.65
C GLU A 202 31.69 -2.45 0.41
N LYS A 203 31.10 -1.30 0.03
CA LYS A 203 30.57 -0.31 0.97
C LYS A 203 29.34 -0.82 1.74
N LEU A 204 28.44 -1.53 1.06
CA LEU A 204 27.27 -2.16 1.70
C LEU A 204 27.51 -3.63 2.10
N GLY A 205 28.71 -4.16 1.82
CA GLY A 205 29.12 -5.53 2.09
C GLY A 205 28.15 -6.57 1.53
N SER A 206 27.70 -7.48 2.39
CA SER A 206 26.83 -8.60 1.99
C SER A 206 25.35 -8.24 1.86
N SER A 207 24.99 -6.95 1.91
CA SER A 207 23.60 -6.51 1.78
C SER A 207 22.95 -6.95 0.46
N VAL A 208 21.65 -7.25 0.51
CA VAL A 208 20.83 -7.70 -0.61
C VAL A 208 19.49 -6.98 -0.57
N PHE A 209 18.98 -6.53 -1.71
CA PHE A 209 17.70 -5.81 -1.78
C PHE A 209 16.55 -6.70 -2.25
N ASP A 210 16.85 -7.79 -2.96
CA ASP A 210 15.84 -8.75 -3.38
C ASP A 210 16.34 -10.21 -3.33
N TYR A 211 15.39 -11.15 -3.48
CA TYR A 211 15.69 -12.59 -3.49
C TYR A 211 16.49 -13.04 -4.72
N ASN A 212 16.44 -12.29 -5.82
CA ASN A 212 17.24 -12.60 -7.01
C ASN A 212 18.71 -12.27 -6.75
N ASP A 213 18.99 -11.20 -6.01
CA ASP A 213 20.35 -10.84 -5.56
C ASP A 213 20.94 -11.98 -4.71
N ILE A 214 20.15 -12.52 -3.78
CA ILE A 214 20.56 -13.67 -2.95
C ILE A 214 20.89 -14.88 -3.82
N TYR A 215 19.97 -15.24 -4.73
CA TYR A 215 20.18 -16.35 -5.65
C TYR A 215 21.43 -16.14 -6.50
N GLY A 216 21.63 -14.93 -7.04
CA GLY A 216 22.80 -14.58 -7.84
C GLY A 216 24.10 -14.74 -7.06
N LYS A 217 24.19 -14.21 -5.84
CA LYS A 217 25.38 -14.35 -4.99
C LYS A 217 25.67 -15.80 -4.62
N LEU A 218 24.64 -16.55 -4.22
CA LEU A 218 24.77 -17.96 -3.86
C LEU A 218 25.18 -18.82 -5.05
N PHE A 219 24.59 -18.58 -6.22
CA PHE A 219 24.92 -19.28 -7.46
C PHE A 219 26.39 -19.05 -7.84
N MET A 220 26.85 -17.80 -7.80
CA MET A 220 28.25 -17.46 -8.11
C MET A 220 29.23 -18.11 -7.13
N PHE A 221 28.87 -18.16 -5.84
CA PHE A 221 29.69 -18.83 -4.82
C PHE A 221 29.80 -20.34 -5.07
N ILE A 222 28.68 -21.02 -5.31
CA ILE A 222 28.65 -22.47 -5.60
C ILE A 222 29.42 -22.78 -6.90
N LEU A 223 29.26 -21.95 -7.93
CA LEU A 223 29.97 -22.09 -9.19
C LEU A 223 31.49 -21.94 -9.00
N GLY A 224 31.92 -20.96 -8.21
CA GLY A 224 33.32 -20.76 -7.84
C GLY A 224 33.92 -21.99 -7.18
N LEU A 225 33.26 -22.52 -6.15
CA LEU A 225 33.70 -23.73 -5.45
C LEU A 225 33.82 -24.94 -6.37
N LYS A 226 32.86 -25.13 -7.28
CA LYS A 226 32.88 -26.23 -8.24
C LYS A 226 34.06 -26.11 -9.22
N ASN A 227 34.38 -24.90 -9.65
CA ASN A 227 35.47 -24.65 -10.59
C ASN A 227 36.84 -24.85 -9.94
N GLU A 228 37.00 -24.54 -8.66
CA GLU A 228 38.27 -24.71 -7.93
C GLU A 228 38.55 -26.16 -7.54
N LEU A 229 37.54 -26.91 -7.09
CA LEU A 229 37.70 -28.25 -6.53
C LEU A 229 37.40 -29.39 -7.52
N GLY A 230 36.91 -29.07 -8.73
CA GLY A 230 36.48 -30.03 -9.77
C GLY A 230 35.22 -30.83 -9.40
N THR A 231 34.91 -30.96 -8.11
CA THR A 231 33.72 -31.58 -7.53
C THR A 231 33.15 -30.66 -6.45
N LEU A 232 31.84 -30.71 -6.22
CA LEU A 232 31.19 -29.87 -5.23
C LEU A 232 31.56 -30.37 -3.82
N PRO A 233 32.21 -29.55 -2.97
CA PRO A 233 32.52 -29.95 -1.59
C PRO A 233 31.24 -30.05 -0.74
N ASN A 234 31.34 -30.67 0.43
CA ASN A 234 30.27 -30.64 1.42
C ASN A 234 30.12 -29.20 1.96
N ILE A 235 28.99 -28.56 1.63
CA ILE A 235 28.67 -27.20 2.06
C ILE A 235 27.76 -27.29 3.30
N PHE A 236 28.12 -26.54 4.34
CA PHE A 236 27.26 -26.32 5.50
C PHE A 236 26.61 -24.94 5.39
N ILE A 237 25.30 -24.87 5.61
CA ILE A 237 24.54 -23.62 5.62
C ILE A 237 24.04 -23.39 7.03
N VAL A 238 24.43 -22.26 7.62
CA VAL A 238 23.93 -21.81 8.93
C VAL A 238 22.85 -20.77 8.69
N VAL A 239 21.65 -21.02 9.21
CA VAL A 239 20.53 -20.07 9.15
C VAL A 239 20.36 -19.48 10.54
N SER A 240 20.47 -18.15 10.64
CA SER A 240 20.26 -17.40 11.88
C SER A 240 19.20 -16.34 11.65
N ASP A 241 18.29 -16.20 12.60
CA ASP A 241 17.28 -15.14 12.60
C ASP A 241 17.63 -14.06 13.63
N VAL A 242 17.35 -12.80 13.29
CA VAL A 242 17.61 -11.66 14.17
C VAL A 242 16.30 -11.23 14.81
N LEU A 243 16.21 -11.44 16.13
CA LEU A 243 15.02 -11.08 16.89
C LEU A 243 14.79 -9.56 16.87
N LYS A 244 13.60 -9.14 16.43
CA LYS A 244 13.15 -7.73 16.44
C LYS A 244 14.17 -6.78 15.79
N ALA A 245 14.67 -7.13 14.61
CA ALA A 245 15.67 -6.34 13.88
C ALA A 245 15.29 -4.85 13.75
N PHE A 246 14.03 -4.53 13.43
CA PHE A 246 13.56 -3.14 13.29
C PHE A 246 13.49 -2.36 14.61
N ASP A 247 13.21 -3.03 15.74
CA ASP A 247 13.05 -2.36 17.04
C ASP A 247 14.43 -2.10 17.69
N SER A 248 15.46 -2.80 17.24
CA SER A 248 16.80 -2.81 17.83
C SER A 248 17.81 -1.95 17.06
N VAL A 249 17.33 -1.16 16.09
CA VAL A 249 18.19 -0.27 15.29
C VAL A 249 18.60 0.93 16.14
N ASP A 250 19.91 1.07 16.35
CA ASP A 250 20.52 2.28 16.88
C ASP A 250 20.46 3.38 15.81
N GLN A 251 19.69 4.44 16.07
CA GLN A 251 19.42 5.50 15.12
C GLN A 251 20.65 6.38 14.89
N ASP A 252 21.44 6.64 15.94
CA ASP A 252 22.63 7.50 15.84
C ASP A 252 23.70 6.81 15.00
N LYS A 253 23.89 5.50 15.24
CA LYS A 253 24.78 4.69 14.41
C LYS A 253 24.27 4.50 12.98
N LEU A 254 22.95 4.41 12.78
CA LEU A 254 22.39 4.35 11.43
C LEU A 254 22.70 5.64 10.66
N ILE A 255 22.55 6.80 11.31
CA ILE A 255 22.83 8.10 10.69
C ILE A 255 24.31 8.18 10.30
N SER A 256 25.24 7.83 11.20
CA SER A 256 26.66 7.86 10.88
C SER A 256 27.00 6.95 9.69
N VAL A 257 26.40 5.76 9.62
CA VAL A 257 26.58 4.86 8.46
C VAL A 257 25.99 5.45 7.18
N MET A 258 24.86 6.15 7.25
CA MET A 258 24.29 6.80 6.07
C MET A 258 25.15 7.97 5.57
N GLU A 259 25.73 8.75 6.48
CA GLU A 259 26.67 9.83 6.16
C GLU A 259 27.95 9.30 5.49
N ASP A 260 28.47 8.16 5.94
CA ASP A 260 29.64 7.51 5.32
C ASP A 260 29.34 6.94 3.92
N LEU A 261 28.09 6.52 3.68
CA LEU A 261 27.69 5.89 2.42
C LEU A 261 27.32 6.88 1.32
N ILE A 262 26.64 7.97 1.68
CA ILE A 262 26.08 8.95 0.74
C ILE A 262 26.97 10.19 0.78
N VAL A 263 28.05 10.14 -0.01
CA VAL A 263 29.12 11.15 -0.01
C VAL A 263 28.83 12.31 -0.97
N GLU A 264 28.09 12.06 -2.05
CA GLU A 264 27.81 13.10 -3.06
C GLU A 264 26.55 13.90 -2.67
N ASP A 265 26.59 15.21 -2.88
CA ASP A 265 25.47 16.10 -2.58
C ASP A 265 24.30 15.92 -3.57
N GLU A 266 24.61 15.49 -4.81
CA GLU A 266 23.63 15.30 -5.89
C GLU A 266 23.87 13.98 -6.64
N TYR A 267 22.79 13.20 -6.79
CA TYR A 267 22.77 11.98 -7.58
C TYR A 267 21.81 12.12 -8.75
N LEU A 268 22.24 11.72 -9.95
CA LEU A 268 21.38 11.66 -11.13
C LEU A 268 20.62 10.34 -11.14
N LEU A 269 19.30 10.43 -11.15
CA LEU A 269 18.38 9.30 -11.22
C LEU A 269 17.63 9.33 -12.54
N ARG A 270 17.56 8.18 -13.21
CA ARG A 270 16.72 7.98 -14.39
C ARG A 270 15.44 7.28 -14.01
N GLN A 271 14.34 7.94 -14.28
CA GLN A 271 13.01 7.37 -14.16
C GLN A 271 12.60 6.79 -15.51
N SER A 272 12.15 5.53 -15.49
CA SER A 272 11.51 4.88 -16.63
C SER A 272 10.13 4.40 -16.24
N SER A 273 9.15 4.70 -17.07
CA SER A 273 7.78 4.20 -16.89
C SER A 273 7.55 3.05 -17.85
N GLN A 274 7.33 1.85 -17.33
CA GLN A 274 6.97 0.67 -18.09
C GLN A 274 5.46 0.47 -18.02
N VAL A 275 4.78 0.64 -19.14
CA VAL A 275 3.37 0.29 -19.25
C VAL A 275 3.25 -1.19 -19.56
N VAL A 276 2.55 -1.95 -18.71
CA VAL A 276 2.28 -3.37 -18.92
C VAL A 276 0.79 -3.52 -19.20
N CYS A 277 0.48 -3.97 -20.42
CA CYS A 277 -0.87 -4.27 -20.84
C CYS A 277 -1.10 -5.78 -20.78
N THR A 278 -2.12 -6.19 -20.04
CA THR A 278 -2.68 -7.55 -20.08
C THR A 278 -4.09 -7.49 -20.67
N LYS A 279 -4.64 -8.63 -21.11
CA LYS A 279 -6.01 -8.70 -21.66
C LYS A 279 -7.11 -8.15 -20.72
N LYS A 280 -6.84 -8.04 -19.41
CA LYS A 280 -7.83 -7.63 -18.39
C LYS A 280 -7.46 -6.35 -17.66
N SER A 281 -6.22 -5.87 -17.76
CA SER A 281 -5.76 -4.72 -17.00
C SER A 281 -4.54 -4.07 -17.62
N LEU A 282 -4.52 -2.75 -17.55
CA LEU A 282 -3.37 -1.89 -17.86
C LEU A 282 -2.79 -1.41 -16.53
N TRP A 283 -1.51 -1.61 -16.30
CA TRP A 283 -0.82 -0.99 -15.16
C TRP A 283 0.53 -0.41 -15.59
N THR A 284 0.90 0.70 -14.96
CA THR A 284 2.19 1.36 -15.18
C THR A 284 3.09 1.06 -13.99
N GLN A 285 4.27 0.52 -14.28
CA GLN A 285 5.34 0.33 -13.31
C GLN A 285 6.39 1.40 -13.53
N GLU A 286 6.65 2.20 -12.51
CA GLU A 286 7.73 3.18 -12.55
C GLU A 286 9.00 2.59 -11.93
N ASN A 287 10.08 2.58 -12.67
CA ASN A 287 11.40 2.17 -12.22
C ASN A 287 12.31 3.39 -12.10
N LEU A 288 13.09 3.46 -11.02
CA LEU A 288 14.03 4.54 -10.74
C LEU A 288 15.41 3.93 -10.54
N ILE A 289 16.40 4.37 -11.31
CA ILE A 289 17.74 3.78 -11.34
C ILE A 289 18.76 4.92 -11.29
N LEU A 290 19.82 4.75 -10.51
CA LEU A 290 20.96 5.68 -10.52
C LEU A 290 21.65 5.64 -11.88
N THR A 291 21.77 6.79 -12.54
CA THR A 291 22.55 6.93 -13.78
C THR A 291 23.98 7.26 -13.47
N ASP A 292 24.88 6.55 -14.15
CA ASP A 292 26.25 6.98 -14.35
C ASP A 292 26.40 7.55 -15.75
N THR A 293 27.19 8.60 -15.88
CA THR A 293 27.62 9.12 -17.19
C THR A 293 28.36 8.07 -18.04
N ASP A 294 28.87 6.98 -17.43
CA ASP A 294 29.76 6.03 -18.08
C ASP A 294 29.20 4.61 -18.34
N ILE A 295 27.95 4.30 -18.00
CA ILE A 295 27.44 2.92 -18.07
C ILE A 295 26.23 2.79 -19.01
N SER A 296 26.53 2.65 -20.31
CA SER A 296 25.60 2.12 -21.32
C SER A 296 25.40 0.60 -21.19
N THR A 297 26.15 -0.08 -20.33
CA THR A 297 26.26 -1.55 -20.26
C THR A 297 25.48 -2.21 -19.11
N GLY A 298 24.94 -1.45 -18.16
CA GLY A 298 24.11 -1.96 -17.05
C GLY A 298 22.65 -2.23 -17.44
N PHE A 299 22.22 -1.70 -18.59
CA PHE A 299 20.83 -1.75 -19.07
C PHE A 299 20.35 -3.18 -19.30
N THR A 300 21.24 -4.10 -19.68
CA THR A 300 20.93 -5.51 -19.96
C THR A 300 20.79 -6.38 -18.70
N LYS A 301 21.36 -5.97 -17.56
CA LYS A 301 21.35 -6.79 -16.33
C LYS A 301 20.16 -6.50 -15.40
N LEU A 302 19.58 -5.30 -15.45
CA LEU A 302 18.37 -4.96 -14.67
C LEU A 302 17.06 -5.24 -15.43
N SER A 303 17.07 -5.13 -16.76
CA SER A 303 15.92 -5.45 -17.61
C SER A 303 15.55 -6.94 -17.59
N SER A 304 16.47 -7.82 -17.21
CA SER A 304 16.23 -9.26 -17.03
C SER A 304 15.40 -9.61 -15.78
N SER A 305 15.18 -8.66 -14.86
CA SER A 305 14.31 -8.86 -13.68
C SER A 305 12.83 -8.54 -13.95
N ALA A 306 12.51 -7.98 -15.12
CA ALA A 306 11.13 -7.78 -15.53
C ALA A 306 10.47 -9.15 -15.74
N ARG A 307 9.37 -9.39 -15.02
CA ARG A 307 8.59 -10.62 -15.11
C ARG A 307 7.99 -10.77 -16.52
N PHE A 308 8.74 -11.35 -17.45
CA PHE A 308 8.24 -11.68 -18.78
C PHE A 308 7.42 -12.98 -18.72
N GLY A 309 6.20 -12.88 -18.20
CA GLY A 309 5.25 -13.98 -18.10
C GLY A 309 4.14 -13.99 -19.15
N SER A 310 4.12 -13.07 -20.11
CA SER A 310 3.03 -12.98 -21.11
C SER A 310 3.51 -12.41 -22.44
N LEU A 311 3.27 -13.16 -23.52
CA LEU A 311 3.65 -12.90 -24.92
C LEU A 311 2.97 -11.67 -25.57
N HIS A 312 2.20 -10.87 -24.80
CA HIS A 312 1.37 -9.78 -25.34
C HIS A 312 1.55 -8.46 -24.58
N THR A 313 2.80 -8.10 -24.25
CA THR A 313 3.10 -6.85 -23.54
C THR A 313 3.68 -5.83 -24.52
N VAL A 314 3.01 -4.69 -24.71
CA VAL A 314 3.58 -3.53 -25.42
C VAL A 314 4.34 -2.69 -24.40
N LEU A 315 5.62 -2.47 -24.63
CA LEU A 315 6.48 -1.71 -23.75
C LEU A 315 6.69 -0.30 -24.33
N VAL A 316 6.14 0.70 -23.65
CA VAL A 316 6.41 2.11 -23.94
C VAL A 316 7.34 2.60 -22.85
N ASN A 317 8.62 2.87 -23.19
CA ASN A 317 9.57 3.48 -22.28
C ASN A 317 9.54 5.00 -22.44
N GLN A 318 8.97 5.70 -21.47
CA GLN A 318 9.24 7.13 -21.29
C GLN A 318 10.37 7.27 -20.28
N VAL A 319 11.43 7.97 -20.67
CA VAL A 319 12.63 8.21 -19.87
C VAL A 319 12.65 9.67 -19.46
N VAL A 320 12.83 9.92 -18.15
CA VAL A 320 13.06 11.26 -17.60
C VAL A 320 14.27 11.18 -16.69
N ASP A 321 15.23 12.08 -16.90
CA ASP A 321 16.38 12.23 -16.01
C ASP A 321 16.04 13.26 -14.92
N LEU A 322 16.32 12.90 -13.67
CA LEU A 322 16.03 13.67 -12.46
C LEU A 322 17.34 13.87 -11.72
N SER A 323 17.61 15.10 -11.26
CA SER A 323 18.60 15.32 -10.21
C SER A 323 17.92 15.15 -8.85
N CYS A 324 18.55 14.38 -7.97
CA CYS A 324 18.12 14.19 -6.60
C CYS A 324 19.24 14.62 -5.66
N SER A 325 19.00 15.66 -4.86
CA SER A 325 19.89 16.04 -3.77
C SER A 325 19.44 15.34 -2.50
N ILE A 326 20.27 14.44 -1.96
CA ILE A 326 19.96 13.78 -0.68
C ILE A 326 20.54 14.64 0.43
N VAL A 327 19.75 15.63 0.86
CA VAL A 327 20.16 16.51 1.95
C VAL A 327 19.84 15.83 3.28
N PHE A 328 20.82 15.16 3.89
CA PHE A 328 20.79 14.79 5.32
C PHE A 328 21.03 16.01 6.22
N ALA A 329 20.47 17.16 5.88
CA ALA A 329 20.41 18.25 6.84
C ALA A 329 19.45 17.87 7.96
N SER A 330 19.69 18.46 9.12
CA SER A 330 18.93 18.34 10.37
C SER A 330 17.39 18.55 10.23
N SER A 331 16.91 18.90 9.04
CA SER A 331 15.51 19.00 8.63
C SER A 331 14.85 17.66 8.28
N LEU A 332 15.58 16.64 7.84
CA LEU A 332 15.05 15.26 7.73
C LEU A 332 15.07 14.53 9.09
N ILE A 333 15.98 14.94 9.96
CA ILE A 333 16.26 14.32 11.26
C ILE A 333 16.20 15.40 12.35
N GLY A 334 15.01 15.95 12.59
CA GLY A 334 14.67 16.48 13.90
C GLY A 334 14.50 15.30 14.89
N ILE A 335 15.60 14.58 15.15
CA ILE A 335 15.74 13.51 16.16
C ILE A 335 16.90 13.84 17.12
N THR A 336 17.61 14.96 16.95
CA THR A 336 18.43 15.48 18.04
C THR A 336 17.50 16.05 19.11
N THR A 337 17.29 15.26 20.17
CA THR A 337 16.30 15.43 21.25
C THR A 337 14.85 15.09 20.89
N LEU A 338 14.53 13.79 20.84
CA LEU A 338 13.36 13.19 21.51
C LEU A 338 13.23 11.73 21.05
N GLN A 339 13.63 10.87 21.96
CA GLN A 339 13.56 9.41 22.00
C GLN A 339 12.14 8.89 21.76
N VAL A 340 11.61 8.94 20.51
CA VAL A 340 10.29 8.39 20.19
C VAL A 340 10.14 8.07 18.69
N PRO A 341 9.82 6.81 18.33
CA PRO A 341 9.21 6.52 17.05
C PRO A 341 7.77 7.02 17.08
N ILE A 342 7.51 8.16 16.43
CA ILE A 342 6.20 8.81 16.40
C ILE A 342 5.25 7.98 15.53
N SER A 343 4.59 7.01 16.18
CA SER A 343 3.47 6.27 15.63
C SER A 343 2.19 6.75 16.32
N TYR A 344 1.38 7.56 15.64
CA TYR A 344 0.08 7.93 16.16
C TYR A 344 -0.89 6.76 16.01
N VAL A 345 -1.48 6.34 17.13
CA VAL A 345 -2.73 5.58 17.13
C VAL A 345 -3.82 6.57 16.74
N VAL A 346 -4.21 6.58 15.47
CA VAL A 346 -5.37 7.35 15.04
C VAL A 346 -6.61 6.74 15.68
N GLU A 347 -7.15 7.45 16.66
CA GLU A 347 -8.51 7.30 17.15
C GLU A 347 -9.49 7.23 15.98
N SER A 348 -10.09 6.06 15.79
CA SER A 348 -11.39 5.95 15.13
C SER A 348 -12.49 6.09 16.19
N SER A 349 -12.56 7.24 16.84
CA SER A 349 -13.64 7.65 17.74
C SER A 349 -14.25 8.95 17.23
N PHE A 350 -14.71 8.94 15.97
CA PHE A 350 -15.79 9.85 15.57
C PHE A 350 -17.09 9.30 16.15
N PHE A 351 -17.37 9.63 17.41
CA PHE A 351 -18.74 9.72 17.89
C PHE A 351 -19.21 11.15 17.64
N ARG A 352 -20.10 11.34 16.66
CA ARG A 352 -21.10 12.42 16.74
C ARG A 352 -22.48 11.79 16.61
N LYS A 353 -23.23 12.00 17.69
CA LYS A 353 -24.61 11.60 17.96
C LYS A 353 -25.56 12.26 16.95
N LEU A 354 -26.57 11.50 16.55
CA LEU A 354 -27.71 11.92 15.74
C LEU A 354 -28.40 13.17 16.32
N SER A 355 -28.76 14.08 15.41
CA SER A 355 -30.15 14.56 15.28
C SER A 355 -30.50 14.52 13.80
#